data_AF-A0A1G9JP90-F1
#
_entry.id   AF-A0A1G9JP90-F1
#
_cell.length_a   1.000
_cell.length_b   1.000
_cell.length_c   1.000
_cell.angle_alpha   90.00
_cell.angle_beta   90.00
_cell.angle_gamma   90.00
#
_symmetry.space_group_name_H-M   'P 1'
#
loop_
_entity.id
_entity.type
_entity.pdbx_description
1 polymer ?
#
loop_
_entity_poly.entity_id
_entity_poly.type
_entity_poly.pdbx_seq_one_letter_code
_entity_poly.pdbx_strand_id
1 'polypeptide(L)'
;MLRKLIGGALALLVLGGLLFYTFRYQWPGEGQPGLTMADGDPRQGRQAILTYGCASCHVIPNVRQATGRVGPKLEDIGRQIYLAGVLPNSPDNMIAWIMNPREISPRTAMPDLDVSAQDARDMAAHLYGQRPGRKKDHGHADARENGVHHSRQP
;
A
#
# COMPACT_ATOMS: atom_id res chain seq x y z
N MET A 1 -5.96 52.96 24.47
CA MET A 1 -6.01 51.58 25.01
C MET A 1 -6.43 50.54 23.95
N LEU A 2 -7.30 50.90 23.00
CA LEU A 2 -7.81 50.00 21.94
C LEU A 2 -6.73 49.38 21.00
N ARG A 3 -5.64 50.10 20.71
CA ARG A 3 -4.54 49.60 19.83
C ARG A 3 -3.72 48.46 20.44
N LYS A 4 -3.67 48.36 21.78
CA LYS A 4 -2.96 47.27 22.48
C LYS A 4 -3.77 45.96 22.46
N LEU A 5 -5.10 46.05 22.39
CA LEU A 5 -6.00 44.88 22.34
C LEU A 5 -6.01 44.23 20.94
N ILE A 6 -6.01 45.05 19.89
CA ILE A 6 -5.97 44.57 18.49
C ILE A 6 -4.63 43.87 18.18
N GLY A 7 -3.52 44.41 18.67
CA GLY A 7 -2.20 43.79 18.52
C GLY A 7 -2.08 42.44 19.23
N GLY A 8 -2.70 42.30 20.41
CA GLY A 8 -2.75 41.03 21.15
C GLY A 8 -3.57 39.95 20.43
N ALA A 9 -4.72 40.31 19.86
CA ALA A 9 -5.58 39.37 19.13
C ALA A 9 -4.94 38.87 17.83
N LEU A 10 -4.27 39.75 17.07
CA LEU A 10 -3.52 39.37 15.86
C LEU A 10 -2.33 38.47 16.17
N ALA A 11 -1.58 38.75 17.24
CA ALA A 11 -0.46 37.91 17.67
C ALA A 11 -0.94 36.50 18.08
N LEU A 12 -2.08 36.38 18.76
CA LEU A 12 -2.67 35.10 19.15
C LEU A 12 -3.20 34.29 17.95
N LEU A 13 -3.79 34.94 16.95
CA LEU A 13 -4.23 34.27 15.72
C LEU A 13 -3.04 33.78 14.87
N VAL A 14 -1.96 34.56 14.80
CA VAL A 14 -0.74 34.14 14.09
C VAL A 14 -0.04 33.01 14.86
N LEU A 15 0.14 33.11 16.17
CA LEU A 15 0.74 32.05 16.99
C LEU A 15 -0.11 30.78 17.01
N GLY A 16 -1.43 30.91 17.16
CA GLY A 16 -2.37 29.79 17.11
C GLY A 16 -2.42 29.15 15.71
N GLY A 17 -2.38 29.95 14.66
CA GLY A 17 -2.30 29.48 13.27
C GLY A 17 -0.96 28.79 12.97
N LEU A 18 0.16 29.30 13.49
CA LEU A 18 1.48 28.69 13.34
C LEU A 18 1.55 27.36 14.10
N LEU A 19 1.03 27.30 15.33
CA LEU A 19 0.95 26.08 16.13
C LEU A 19 0.01 25.04 15.50
N PHE A 20 -1.13 25.45 14.95
CA PHE A 20 -2.02 24.55 14.23
C PHE A 20 -1.40 24.06 12.92
N TYR A 21 -0.69 24.93 12.19
CA TYR A 21 0.01 24.60 10.96
C TYR A 21 1.14 23.60 11.21
N THR A 22 1.96 23.82 12.25
CA THR A 22 3.00 22.87 12.62
C THR A 22 2.40 21.58 13.17
N PHE A 23 1.33 21.62 13.96
CA PHE A 23 0.65 20.41 14.44
C PHE A 23 0.08 19.56 13.29
N ARG A 24 -0.44 20.19 12.23
CA ARG A 24 -0.88 19.48 11.00
C ARG A 24 0.28 18.87 10.21
N TYR A 25 1.47 19.47 10.24
CA TYR A 25 2.66 18.99 9.53
C TYR A 25 3.56 18.08 10.36
N GLN A 26 3.45 18.15 11.69
CA GLN A 26 4.23 17.41 12.69
C GLN A 26 3.41 16.25 13.25
N TRP A 27 2.48 15.67 12.48
CA TRP A 27 2.06 14.30 12.73
C TRP A 27 3.01 13.38 11.96
N PRO A 28 4.21 13.05 12.48
CA PRO A 28 4.89 11.86 12.00
C PRO A 28 3.89 10.73 12.20
N GLY A 29 3.75 9.84 11.22
CA GLY A 29 2.96 8.62 11.37
C GLY A 29 3.62 7.72 12.40
N GLU A 30 3.59 8.12 13.67
CA GLU A 30 3.72 7.22 14.80
C GLU A 30 2.47 6.36 14.71
N GLY A 31 2.64 5.21 14.05
CA GLY A 31 1.62 4.21 14.02
C GLY A 31 1.10 3.97 15.41
N GLN A 32 -0.20 3.72 15.51
CA GLN A 32 -0.82 3.43 16.80
C GLN A 32 0.01 2.35 17.50
N PRO A 33 0.56 2.63 18.71
CA PRO A 33 1.40 1.66 19.42
C PRO A 33 0.58 0.40 19.68
N GLY A 34 0.78 -0.62 18.84
CA GLY A 34 0.00 -1.85 18.83
C GLY A 34 -0.40 -2.40 17.46
N LEU A 35 -0.24 -1.64 16.36
CA LEU A 35 -0.59 -2.10 15.01
C LEU A 35 0.65 -2.28 14.12
N THR A 36 1.53 -3.22 14.45
CA THR A 36 2.69 -3.51 13.59
C THR A 36 2.39 -4.62 12.60
N MET A 37 3.07 -4.58 11.44
CA MET A 37 3.02 -5.69 10.48
C MET A 37 3.70 -6.96 11.01
N ALA A 38 4.60 -6.85 12.00
CA ALA A 38 5.31 -8.00 12.56
C ALA A 38 4.35 -9.03 13.18
N ASP A 39 3.15 -8.58 13.56
CA ASP A 39 2.09 -9.40 14.16
C ASP A 39 1.11 -9.97 13.11
N GLY A 40 1.42 -9.84 11.81
CA GLY A 40 0.59 -10.33 10.71
C GLY A 40 1.09 -11.64 10.08
N ASP A 41 0.17 -12.52 9.64
CA ASP A 41 0.48 -13.71 8.83
C ASP A 41 0.28 -13.41 7.32
N PRO A 42 1.35 -13.41 6.49
CA PRO A 42 1.25 -13.10 5.06
C PRO A 42 0.42 -14.12 4.26
N ARG A 43 0.20 -15.34 4.75
CA ARG A 43 -0.70 -16.32 4.12
C ARG A 43 -2.16 -15.97 4.38
N GLN A 44 -2.47 -15.59 5.62
CA GLN A 44 -3.79 -15.08 5.98
C GLN A 44 -4.07 -13.78 5.21
N GLY A 45 -3.05 -12.92 5.04
CA GLY A 45 -3.17 -11.68 4.27
C GLY A 45 -3.54 -11.92 2.81
N ARG A 46 -2.93 -12.94 2.19
CA ARG A 46 -3.32 -13.36 0.83
C ARG A 46 -4.79 -13.77 0.75
N GLN A 47 -5.29 -14.47 1.78
CA GLN A 47 -6.68 -14.89 1.84
C GLN A 47 -7.61 -13.70 2.07
N ALA A 48 -7.28 -12.80 3.00
CA ALA A 48 -8.02 -11.57 3.27
C ALA A 48 -8.12 -10.69 2.02
N ILE A 49 -7.02 -10.52 1.25
CA ILE A 49 -7.01 -9.79 -0.04
C ILE A 49 -8.09 -10.31 -1.01
N LEU A 50 -8.33 -11.63 -1.02
CA LEU A 50 -9.36 -12.23 -1.87
C LEU A 50 -10.75 -12.01 -1.26
N THR A 51 -10.90 -12.23 0.05
CA THR A 51 -12.16 -12.08 0.79
C THR A 51 -12.72 -10.66 0.69
N TYR A 52 -11.90 -9.64 0.91
CA TYR A 52 -12.29 -8.23 0.82
C TYR A 52 -12.35 -7.70 -0.62
N GLY A 53 -12.09 -8.53 -1.64
CA GLY A 53 -12.29 -8.17 -3.04
C GLY A 53 -11.24 -7.23 -3.63
N CYS A 54 -10.06 -7.08 -3.01
CA CYS A 54 -8.99 -6.20 -3.50
C CYS A 54 -8.54 -6.55 -4.93
N ALA A 55 -8.66 -7.83 -5.28
CA ALA A 55 -8.38 -8.40 -6.61
C ALA A 55 -9.22 -7.78 -7.75
N SER A 56 -10.40 -7.24 -7.45
CA SER A 56 -11.28 -6.60 -8.45
C SER A 56 -10.72 -5.27 -8.97
N CYS A 57 -9.94 -4.57 -8.15
CA CYS A 57 -9.38 -3.26 -8.49
C CYS A 57 -7.88 -3.30 -8.78
N HIS A 58 -7.13 -4.19 -8.15
CA HIS A 58 -5.67 -4.20 -8.21
C HIS A 58 -5.10 -5.43 -8.89
N VAL A 59 -3.95 -5.23 -9.56
CA VAL A 59 -3.03 -6.31 -9.90
C VAL A 59 -2.15 -6.60 -8.69
N ILE A 60 -2.16 -7.84 -8.20
CA ILE A 60 -1.40 -8.24 -7.02
C ILE A 60 -0.55 -9.48 -7.35
N PRO A 61 0.79 -9.38 -7.29
CA PRO A 61 1.68 -10.50 -7.49
C PRO A 61 1.32 -11.71 -6.62
N ASN A 62 1.44 -12.92 -7.19
CA ASN A 62 1.15 -14.19 -6.50
C ASN A 62 -0.33 -14.39 -6.06
N VAL A 63 -1.23 -13.52 -6.51
CA VAL A 63 -2.68 -13.66 -6.37
C VAL A 63 -3.29 -13.76 -7.77
N ARG A 64 -3.47 -14.98 -8.28
CA ARG A 64 -3.84 -15.22 -9.70
C ARG A 64 -5.13 -14.52 -10.13
N GLN A 65 -6.11 -14.38 -9.24
CA GLN A 65 -7.37 -13.70 -9.55
C GLN A 65 -7.28 -12.16 -9.50
N ALA A 66 -6.18 -11.60 -9.00
CA ALA A 66 -5.99 -10.16 -8.87
C ALA A 66 -5.46 -9.56 -10.18
N THR A 67 -6.39 -9.27 -11.08
CA THR A 67 -6.11 -8.70 -12.41
C THR A 67 -6.78 -7.34 -12.62
N GLY A 68 -7.42 -6.79 -11.58
CA GLY A 68 -8.07 -5.49 -11.61
C GLY A 68 -7.10 -4.35 -11.97
N ARG A 69 -7.59 -3.36 -12.71
CA ARG A 69 -6.80 -2.21 -13.19
C ARG A 69 -7.43 -0.86 -12.90
N VAL A 70 -8.43 -0.85 -12.02
CA VAL A 70 -9.05 0.39 -11.53
C VAL A 70 -8.08 1.09 -10.58
N GLY A 71 -7.45 0.33 -9.69
CA GLY A 71 -6.36 0.78 -8.85
C GLY A 71 -4.98 0.53 -9.49
N PRO A 72 -3.92 1.15 -8.95
CA PRO A 72 -2.56 0.87 -9.38
C PRO A 72 -2.18 -0.58 -9.11
N LYS A 73 -1.17 -1.08 -9.84
CA LYS A 73 -0.58 -2.38 -9.53
C LYS A 73 0.14 -2.31 -8.18
N LEU A 74 0.03 -3.35 -7.38
CA LEU A 74 0.66 -3.42 -6.04
C LEU A 74 1.99 -4.16 -6.06
N GLU A 75 2.58 -4.31 -7.25
CA GLU A 75 3.93 -4.83 -7.42
C GLU A 75 4.93 -3.93 -6.68
N ASP A 76 5.81 -4.55 -5.89
CA ASP A 76 6.84 -3.86 -5.09
C ASP A 76 6.28 -2.74 -4.19
N ILE A 77 5.01 -2.80 -3.77
CA ILE A 77 4.39 -1.73 -2.98
C ILE A 77 5.17 -1.43 -1.69
N GLY A 78 5.79 -2.45 -1.07
CA GLY A 78 6.63 -2.27 0.12
C GLY A 78 7.92 -1.45 -0.11
N ARG A 79 8.29 -1.17 -1.37
CA ARG A 79 9.45 -0.34 -1.74
C ARG A 79 9.08 1.09 -2.15
N GLN A 80 7.80 1.39 -2.29
CA GLN A 80 7.38 2.75 -2.64
C GLN A 80 7.61 3.70 -1.46
N ILE A 81 7.83 4.98 -1.76
CA ILE A 81 8.04 5.99 -0.71
C ILE A 81 6.71 6.45 -0.10
N TYR A 82 5.64 6.46 -0.90
CA TYR A 82 4.31 6.93 -0.49
C TYR A 82 3.21 5.93 -0.81
N LEU A 83 2.22 5.85 0.07
CA LEU A 83 0.95 5.14 -0.14
C LEU A 83 -0.09 6.12 -0.65
N ALA A 84 -0.73 5.76 -1.77
CA ALA A 84 -1.75 6.57 -2.45
C ALA A 84 -1.34 8.04 -2.73
N GLY A 85 -0.02 8.33 -2.70
CA GLY A 85 0.53 9.68 -2.83
C GLY A 85 0.27 10.61 -1.64
N VAL A 86 -0.25 10.11 -0.52
CA VAL A 86 -0.71 10.94 0.61
C VAL A 86 -0.06 10.59 1.95
N LEU A 87 0.42 9.35 2.13
CA LEU A 87 1.08 8.92 3.36
C LEU A 87 2.49 8.42 3.08
N PRO A 88 3.49 8.72 3.93
CA PRO A 88 4.76 7.99 3.91
C PRO A 88 4.51 6.49 4.06
N ASN A 89 5.22 5.68 3.29
CA ASN A 89 5.03 4.24 3.31
C ASN A 89 5.69 3.62 4.55
N SER A 90 4.87 3.26 5.53
CA SER A 90 5.26 2.51 6.72
C SER A 90 4.24 1.40 6.98
N PRO A 91 4.63 0.34 7.72
CA PRO A 91 3.73 -0.75 8.10
C PRO A 91 2.41 -0.24 8.67
N ASP A 92 2.50 0.72 9.59
CA ASP A 92 1.34 1.23 10.31
C ASP A 92 0.46 2.11 9.42
N ASN A 93 1.07 2.91 8.54
CA ASN A 93 0.33 3.70 7.55
C ASN A 93 -0.34 2.81 6.50
N MET A 94 0.25 1.67 6.15
CA MET A 94 -0.39 0.67 5.28
C MET A 94 -1.63 0.10 5.95
N ILE A 95 -1.51 -0.29 7.22
CA ILE A 95 -2.64 -0.83 7.99
C ILE A 95 -3.75 0.22 8.10
N ALA A 96 -3.41 1.46 8.47
CA ALA A 96 -4.37 2.57 8.56
C ALA A 96 -5.04 2.86 7.21
N TRP A 97 -4.28 2.87 6.12
CA TRP A 97 -4.80 3.07 4.76
C TRP A 97 -5.78 1.96 4.33
N ILE A 98 -5.47 0.70 4.63
CA ILE A 98 -6.33 -0.44 4.30
C ILE A 98 -7.65 -0.38 5.07
N MET A 99 -7.62 0.04 6.33
CA MET A 99 -8.81 0.11 7.17
C MET A 99 -9.71 1.30 6.80
N ASN A 100 -9.13 2.50 6.67
CA ASN A 100 -9.88 3.75 6.58
C ASN A 100 -9.40 4.66 5.42
N PRO A 101 -9.41 4.19 4.16
CA PRO A 101 -8.86 4.94 3.03
C PRO A 101 -9.55 6.30 2.83
N ARG A 102 -10.87 6.41 3.04
CA ARG A 102 -11.60 7.68 2.84
C ARG A 102 -11.44 8.67 3.97
N GLU A 103 -11.13 8.21 5.19
CA GLU A 103 -10.77 9.11 6.29
C GLU A 103 -9.42 9.80 5.98
N ILE A 104 -8.47 9.04 5.46
CA ILE A 104 -7.14 9.54 5.12
C ILE A 104 -7.17 10.39 3.84
N SER A 105 -7.90 9.95 2.82
CA SER A 105 -8.05 10.67 1.56
C SER A 105 -9.52 10.67 1.11
N PRO A 106 -10.32 11.69 1.46
CA PRO A 106 -11.75 11.73 1.18
C PRO A 106 -12.14 11.63 -0.30
N ARG A 107 -11.20 11.87 -1.22
CA ARG A 107 -11.41 11.79 -2.67
C ARG A 107 -10.87 10.50 -3.29
N THR A 108 -10.37 9.57 -2.50
CA THR A 108 -9.89 8.28 -3.01
C THR A 108 -11.04 7.45 -3.60
N ALA A 109 -10.74 6.73 -4.69
CA ALA A 109 -11.68 5.79 -5.28
C ALA A 109 -11.75 4.47 -4.49
N MET A 110 -10.75 4.18 -3.65
CA MET A 110 -10.76 3.00 -2.78
C MET A 110 -11.91 3.13 -1.75
N PRO A 111 -12.86 2.20 -1.71
CA PRO A 111 -13.96 2.25 -0.74
C PRO A 111 -13.46 1.86 0.66
N ASP A 112 -14.20 2.26 1.69
CA ASP A 112 -14.05 1.67 3.02
C ASP A 112 -14.69 0.27 2.98
N LEU A 113 -13.92 -0.75 3.36
CA LEU A 113 -14.30 -2.16 3.24
C LEU A 113 -14.56 -2.81 4.60
N ASP A 114 -14.61 -2.00 5.68
CA ASP A 114 -14.74 -2.45 7.07
C ASP A 114 -13.72 -3.54 7.45
N VAL A 115 -12.48 -3.37 7.00
CA VAL A 115 -11.40 -4.34 7.25
C VAL A 115 -11.04 -4.36 8.73
N SER A 116 -11.00 -5.56 9.32
CA SER A 116 -10.55 -5.72 10.71
C SER A 116 -9.06 -5.36 10.86
N ALA A 117 -8.67 -4.92 12.05
CA ALA A 117 -7.27 -4.57 12.30
C ALA A 117 -6.31 -5.76 12.09
N GLN A 118 -6.73 -6.99 12.40
CA GLN A 118 -5.91 -8.18 12.16
C GLN A 118 -5.78 -8.49 10.67
N ASP A 119 -6.87 -8.45 9.91
CA ASP A 119 -6.80 -8.68 8.46
C ASP A 119 -5.93 -7.62 7.78
N ALA A 120 -6.01 -6.36 8.22
CA ALA A 120 -5.16 -5.29 7.71
C ALA A 120 -3.66 -5.55 8.00
N ARG A 121 -3.31 -6.04 9.19
CA ARG A 121 -1.94 -6.47 9.53
C ARG A 121 -1.47 -7.62 8.65
N ASP A 122 -2.29 -8.65 8.52
CA ASP A 122 -1.99 -9.83 7.70
C ASP A 122 -1.79 -9.42 6.22
N MET A 123 -2.67 -8.56 5.69
CA MET A 123 -2.56 -8.02 4.34
C MET A 123 -1.29 -7.18 4.17
N ALA A 124 -0.97 -6.29 5.11
CA ALA A 124 0.29 -5.56 5.09
C ALA A 124 1.49 -6.53 5.04
N ALA A 125 1.50 -7.56 5.91
CA ALA A 125 2.56 -8.58 5.93
C ALA A 125 2.72 -9.27 4.57
N HIS A 126 1.60 -9.60 3.92
CA HIS A 126 1.62 -10.13 2.56
C HIS A 126 2.21 -9.15 1.54
N LEU A 127 1.77 -7.88 1.57
CA LEU A 127 2.13 -6.86 0.60
C LEU A 127 3.62 -6.47 0.66
N TYR A 128 4.19 -6.34 1.85
CA TYR A 128 5.63 -6.07 2.02
C TYR A 128 6.49 -7.32 1.79
N GLY A 129 5.96 -8.51 2.05
CA GLY A 129 6.63 -9.79 1.79
C GLY A 129 6.74 -10.16 0.31
N GLN A 130 6.13 -9.39 -0.59
CA GLN A 130 6.21 -9.65 -2.03
C GLN A 130 7.65 -9.50 -2.54
N ARG A 131 8.20 -10.59 -3.07
CA ARG A 131 9.47 -10.54 -3.81
C ARG A 131 9.18 -9.98 -5.21
N PRO A 132 10.07 -9.14 -5.78
CA PRO A 132 9.93 -8.69 -7.15
C PRO A 132 9.73 -9.89 -8.07
N GLY A 133 8.71 -9.85 -8.91
CA GLY A 133 8.54 -10.85 -9.94
C GLY A 133 9.79 -10.84 -10.81
N ARG A 134 10.56 -11.95 -10.82
CA ARG A 134 11.53 -12.18 -11.89
C ARG A 134 10.75 -12.00 -13.20
N LYS A 135 11.07 -10.98 -13.99
CA LYS A 135 10.61 -10.92 -15.38
C LYS A 135 10.95 -12.29 -15.96
N LYS A 136 9.93 -13.06 -16.37
CA LYS A 136 10.18 -14.18 -17.27
C LYS A 136 10.66 -13.53 -18.55
N ASP A 137 11.96 -13.62 -18.78
CA ASP A 137 12.63 -13.46 -20.05
C ASP A 137 12.01 -14.44 -21.04
N HIS A 138 10.90 -14.02 -21.65
CA HIS A 138 10.40 -14.65 -22.87
C HIS A 138 11.32 -14.26 -24.02
N GLY A 139 12.48 -14.92 -24.13
CA GLY A 139 13.39 -14.68 -25.24
C GLY A 139 14.78 -15.23 -25.03
N HIS A 140 14.93 -16.55 -25.19
CA HIS A 140 15.86 -17.22 -26.12
C HIS A 140 15.67 -18.72 -25.87
N ALA A 141 14.67 -19.31 -26.53
CA ALA A 141 14.65 -20.76 -26.71
C ALA A 141 15.77 -21.08 -27.69
N ASP A 142 16.95 -21.40 -27.15
CA ASP A 142 18.06 -21.90 -27.93
C ASP A 142 17.64 -23.21 -28.58
N ALA A 143 17.51 -23.15 -29.90
CA ALA A 143 17.32 -24.26 -30.80
C ALA A 143 18.47 -25.26 -30.65
N ARG A 144 18.34 -26.25 -29.76
CA ARG A 144 19.22 -27.42 -29.69
C ARG A 144 18.49 -28.69 -29.25
N GLU A 145 17.36 -29.00 -29.87
CA GLU A 145 16.89 -30.39 -29.87
C GLU A 145 15.86 -30.59 -30.98
N ASN A 146 16.35 -30.91 -32.18
CA ASN A 146 15.59 -31.60 -33.23
C ASN A 146 16.57 -32.07 -34.30
N GLY A 147 17.19 -33.21 -34.02
CA GLY A 147 18.06 -33.94 -34.95
C GLY A 147 17.77 -35.43 -34.88
N VAL A 148 16.50 -35.81 -35.04
CA VAL A 148 16.12 -37.19 -35.37
C VAL A 148 16.22 -37.31 -36.89
N HIS A 149 17.25 -37.99 -37.39
CA HIS A 149 17.18 -38.65 -38.68
C HIS A 149 17.30 -40.16 -38.47
N HIS A 150 16.14 -40.78 -38.57
CA HIS A 150 15.90 -42.19 -38.72
C HIS A 150 16.38 -42.63 -40.12
N SER A 151 17.33 -43.55 -40.18
CA SER A 151 17.58 -44.35 -41.39
C SER A 151 17.86 -45.78 -40.97
N ARG A 152 16.86 -46.64 -41.19
CA ARG A 152 16.96 -48.09 -41.09
C ARG A 152 17.67 -48.66 -42.34
N GLN A 153 18.52 -49.66 -42.06
CA GLN A 153 18.69 -50.93 -42.79
C GLN A 153 19.41 -50.95 -44.16
N PRO A 154 19.90 -52.13 -44.59
CA PRO A 154 19.88 -53.45 -43.92
C PRO A 154 21.18 -53.84 -43.20
#